data_AF-A0A3D3PGU5-F1
#
_entry.id   AF-A0A3D3PGU5-F1
#
_cell.length_a   1.000
_cell.length_b   1.000
_cell.length_c   1.000
_cell.angle_alpha   90.00
_cell.angle_beta   90.00
_cell.angle_gamma   90.00
#
_symmetry.space_group_name_H-M   'P 1'
#
loop_
_entity.id
_entity.type
_entity.pdbx_description
1 polymer ?
#
loop_
_entity_poly.entity_id
_entity_poly.type
_entity_poly.pdbx_seq_one_letter_code
_entity_poly.pdbx_strand_id
1 'polypeptide(L)'
;GYVLGICNGFQILAEAGLVPGALLHNSARKFICKNIYLKPQTTNTLLSSGLDLDKALKIPIAHGEGNYFADADTLKQLHDNDQVIFRYCDEAGNINSEANPNGSVENIAGVCNIERNVFGMMPHPERAADELLANTDGKSLFESILKAALVGA
;
A
#
# COMPACT_ATOMS: atom_id res chain seq x y z
N GLY A 1 17.65 3.33 8.38
CA GLY A 1 17.52 3.80 6.98
C GLY A 1 16.10 3.58 6.52
N TYR A 2 15.77 3.94 5.28
CA TYR A 2 14.45 3.72 4.70
C TYR A 2 14.39 2.41 3.92
N VAL A 3 13.29 1.67 4.02
CA VAL A 3 13.05 0.42 3.29
C VAL A 3 11.62 0.39 2.77
N LEU A 4 11.45 0.09 1.47
CA LEU A 4 10.16 -0.10 0.82
C LEU A 4 10.08 -1.52 0.26
N GLY A 5 9.16 -2.33 0.76
CA GLY A 5 8.82 -3.65 0.24
C GLY A 5 7.56 -3.60 -0.61
N ILE A 6 7.68 -3.94 -1.89
CA ILE A 6 6.58 -3.98 -2.87
C ILE A 6 6.24 -5.44 -3.21
N CYS A 7 4.96 -5.81 -3.19
CA CYS A 7 4.45 -7.15 -3.45
C CYS A 7 5.19 -8.21 -2.62
N ASN A 8 6.07 -9.00 -3.22
CA ASN A 8 6.87 -10.00 -2.50
C ASN A 8 7.79 -9.38 -1.44
N GLY A 9 8.25 -8.14 -1.66
CA GLY A 9 8.99 -7.39 -0.65
C GLY A 9 8.16 -7.15 0.61
N PHE A 10 6.86 -6.87 0.48
CA PHE A 10 5.98 -6.69 1.64
C PHE A 10 5.84 -8.01 2.42
N GLN A 11 5.65 -9.12 1.72
CA GLN A 11 5.60 -10.45 2.34
C GLN A 11 6.87 -10.73 3.15
N ILE A 12 8.05 -10.49 2.58
CA ILE A 12 9.33 -10.68 3.27
C ILE A 12 9.44 -9.80 4.51
N LEU A 13 9.05 -8.52 4.42
CA LEU A 13 9.13 -7.60 5.56
C LEU A 13 8.15 -7.99 6.68
N ALA A 14 6.96 -8.48 6.33
CA ALA A 14 5.97 -8.96 7.29
C ALA A 14 6.47 -10.22 8.02
N GLU A 15 6.96 -11.22 7.28
CA GLU A 15 7.53 -12.45 7.85
C GLU A 15 8.80 -12.19 8.69
N ALA A 16 9.57 -11.16 8.35
CA ALA A 16 10.72 -10.71 9.14
C ALA A 16 10.34 -9.91 10.40
N GLY A 17 9.04 -9.61 10.61
CA GLY A 17 8.56 -8.79 11.73
C GLY A 17 8.94 -7.30 11.63
N LEU A 18 9.32 -6.83 10.44
CA LEU A 18 9.71 -5.44 10.20
C LEU A 18 8.51 -4.52 9.91
N VAL A 19 7.39 -5.09 9.47
CA VAL A 19 6.09 -4.41 9.37
C VAL A 19 5.01 -5.30 9.98
N PRO A 20 3.98 -4.73 10.63
CA PRO A 20 2.95 -5.50 11.29
C PRO A 20 2.02 -6.23 10.32
N GLY A 21 1.51 -7.39 10.75
CA GLY A 21 0.56 -8.21 10.00
C GLY A 21 1.22 -9.32 9.18
N ALA A 22 0.40 -10.01 8.38
CA ALA A 22 0.82 -11.11 7.51
C ALA A 22 0.06 -11.07 6.17
N LEU A 23 0.61 -11.73 5.15
CA LEU A 23 0.04 -11.81 3.81
C LEU A 23 -0.37 -13.25 3.52
N LEU A 24 -1.67 -13.47 3.42
CA LEU A 24 -2.27 -14.78 3.17
C LEU A 24 -2.58 -14.97 1.68
N HIS A 25 -2.96 -16.20 1.33
CA HIS A 25 -3.56 -16.48 0.02
C HIS A 25 -4.78 -15.58 -0.22
N ASN A 26 -4.92 -15.08 -1.44
CA ASN A 26 -6.12 -14.34 -1.87
C ASN A 26 -7.36 -15.18 -1.54
N SER A 27 -8.45 -14.55 -1.10
CA SER A 27 -9.71 -15.23 -0.73
C SER A 27 -10.25 -16.17 -1.83
N ALA A 28 -10.11 -15.75 -3.09
CA ALA A 28 -10.49 -16.53 -4.26
C ALA A 28 -9.47 -17.62 -4.68
N ARG A 29 -8.31 -17.70 -4.01
CA ARG A 29 -7.18 -18.62 -4.28
C ARG A 29 -6.68 -18.61 -5.73
N LYS A 30 -6.76 -17.44 -6.37
CA LYS A 30 -6.29 -17.21 -7.74
C LYS A 30 -5.28 -16.09 -7.76
N PHE A 31 -4.33 -16.19 -8.68
CA PHE A 31 -3.45 -15.08 -9.03
C PHE A 31 -4.27 -13.96 -9.69
N ILE A 32 -4.02 -12.71 -9.28
CA ILE A 32 -4.71 -11.54 -9.79
C ILE A 32 -3.68 -10.62 -10.44
N CYS A 33 -3.90 -10.28 -11.71
CA CYS A 33 -3.10 -9.33 -12.46
C CYS A 33 -4.04 -8.31 -13.12
N LYS A 34 -4.17 -7.11 -12.53
CA LYS A 34 -5.03 -6.04 -13.06
C LYS A 34 -4.65 -4.69 -12.48
N ASN A 35 -5.16 -3.62 -13.08
CA ASN A 35 -5.15 -2.29 -12.46
C ASN A 35 -6.25 -2.20 -11.41
N ILE A 36 -5.93 -1.67 -10.22
CA ILE A 36 -6.87 -1.43 -9.13
C ILE A 36 -6.73 0.01 -8.64
N TYR A 37 -7.76 0.54 -7.97
CA TYR A 37 -7.71 1.85 -7.36
C TYR A 37 -7.32 1.75 -5.88
N LEU A 38 -6.47 2.67 -5.44
CA LEU A 38 -6.02 2.82 -4.07
C LEU A 38 -6.34 4.21 -3.57
N LYS A 39 -6.78 4.32 -2.32
CA LYS A 39 -6.92 5.58 -1.61
C LYS A 39 -5.81 5.73 -0.58
N PRO A 40 -4.99 6.78 -0.66
CA PRO A 40 -4.09 7.16 0.42
C PRO A 40 -4.89 7.41 1.70
N GLN A 41 -4.38 6.98 2.85
CA GLN A 41 -5.07 7.13 4.14
C GLN A 41 -4.42 8.13 5.09
N THR A 42 -3.13 8.41 4.87
CA THR A 42 -2.36 9.36 5.67
C THR A 42 -1.36 10.09 4.78
N THR A 43 -0.99 11.32 5.15
CA THR A 43 0.17 12.04 4.59
C THR A 43 1.40 11.95 5.50
N ASN A 44 1.29 11.27 6.64
CA ASN A 44 2.33 11.16 7.65
C ASN A 44 3.38 10.09 7.32
N THR A 45 3.70 9.88 6.05
CA THR A 45 4.75 8.94 5.62
C THR A 45 5.56 9.52 4.48
N LEU A 46 6.79 9.02 4.33
CA LEU A 46 7.67 9.37 3.21
C LEU A 46 6.98 9.10 1.85
N LEU A 47 6.23 8.01 1.75
CA LEU A 47 5.57 7.57 0.51
C LEU A 47 4.34 8.39 0.15
N SER A 48 3.64 8.93 1.14
CA SER A 48 2.31 9.51 0.96
C SER A 48 2.23 11.01 1.28
N SER A 49 3.34 11.62 1.71
CA SER A 49 3.39 13.04 2.11
C SER A 49 3.00 14.05 1.03
N GLY A 50 3.20 13.72 -0.24
CA GLY A 50 2.81 14.56 -1.37
C GLY A 50 1.51 14.14 -2.05
N LEU A 51 0.79 13.15 -1.52
CA LEU A 51 -0.42 12.61 -2.13
C LEU A 51 -1.67 13.37 -1.68
N ASP A 52 -2.63 13.45 -2.61
CA ASP A 52 -3.99 13.92 -2.33
C ASP A 52 -4.81 12.78 -1.73
N LEU A 53 -5.29 12.96 -0.50
CA LEU A 53 -6.08 11.94 0.22
C LEU A 53 -7.47 11.73 -0.38
N ASP A 54 -7.99 12.69 -1.15
CA ASP A 54 -9.30 12.61 -1.78
C ASP A 54 -9.26 11.97 -3.17
N LYS A 55 -8.05 11.76 -3.72
CA LYS A 55 -7.85 11.21 -5.06
C LYS A 55 -7.52 9.71 -5.03
N ALA A 56 -8.28 8.93 -5.78
CA ALA A 56 -7.94 7.54 -6.05
C ALA A 56 -6.76 7.43 -7.04
N LEU A 57 -5.84 6.51 -6.77
CA LEU A 57 -4.67 6.21 -7.61
C LEU A 57 -4.83 4.84 -8.25
N LYS A 58 -4.67 4.76 -9.57
CA LYS A 58 -4.76 3.51 -10.33
C LYS A 58 -3.42 2.81 -10.38
N ILE A 59 -3.22 1.81 -9.53
CA ILE A 59 -1.94 1.09 -9.40
C ILE A 59 -2.11 -0.40 -9.77
N PRO A 60 -1.21 -1.00 -10.58
CA PRO A 60 -1.24 -2.41 -10.90
C PRO A 60 -1.06 -3.31 -9.67
N ILE A 61 -1.71 -4.48 -9.68
CA ILE A 61 -1.44 -5.59 -8.75
C ILE A 61 -1.07 -6.85 -9.54
N ALA A 62 -0.22 -7.71 -8.95
CA ALA A 62 0.21 -8.97 -9.55
C ALA A 62 0.60 -9.99 -8.45
N HIS A 63 -0.38 -10.62 -7.80
CA HIS A 63 -0.12 -11.54 -6.67
C HIS A 63 -1.17 -12.66 -6.52
N GLY A 64 -0.72 -13.79 -5.95
CA GLY A 64 -1.58 -14.88 -5.45
C GLY A 64 -1.78 -14.86 -3.93
N GLU A 65 -0.91 -14.15 -3.22
CA GLU A 65 -0.81 -14.10 -1.75
C GLU A 65 -0.72 -12.64 -1.28
N GLY A 66 -1.76 -11.85 -1.54
CA GLY A 66 -1.81 -10.44 -1.17
C GLY A 66 -2.85 -10.10 -0.11
N ASN A 67 -3.51 -11.09 0.47
CA ASN A 67 -4.57 -10.89 1.45
C ASN A 67 -3.97 -10.48 2.80
N TYR A 68 -3.98 -9.18 3.10
CA TYR A 68 -3.46 -8.66 4.35
C TYR A 68 -4.34 -9.08 5.53
N PHE A 69 -3.69 -9.58 6.57
CA PHE A 69 -4.32 -9.99 7.81
C PHE A 69 -3.55 -9.46 9.01
N ALA A 70 -4.29 -9.05 10.03
CA ALA A 70 -3.78 -8.68 11.34
C ALA A 70 -4.87 -9.00 12.38
N ASP A 71 -4.47 -9.35 13.60
CA ASP A 71 -5.42 -9.52 14.70
C ASP A 71 -5.99 -8.17 15.18
N ALA A 72 -7.00 -8.22 16.04
CA ALA A 72 -7.72 -7.04 16.49
C ALA A 72 -6.84 -6.04 17.24
N ASP A 73 -5.88 -6.52 18.03
CA ASP A 73 -4.96 -5.66 18.79
C ASP A 73 -3.97 -4.96 17.86
N THR A 74 -3.44 -5.68 16.88
CA THR A 74 -2.55 -5.14 15.85
C THR A 74 -3.27 -4.13 14.96
N LEU A 75 -4.50 -4.41 14.55
CA LEU A 75 -5.33 -3.46 13.81
C LEU A 75 -5.58 -2.20 14.62
N LYS A 76 -5.92 -2.34 15.90
CA LYS A 76 -6.11 -1.19 16.79
C LYS A 76 -4.84 -0.34 16.86
N GLN A 77 -3.67 -0.96 17.04
CA GLN A 77 -2.39 -0.24 17.06
C GLN A 77 -2.12 0.47 15.73
N LEU A 78 -2.36 -0.19 14.59
CA LEU A 78 -2.20 0.41 13.27
C LEU A 78 -3.05 1.68 13.09
N HIS A 79 -4.27 1.69 13.61
CA HIS A 79 -5.15 2.86 13.59
C HIS A 79 -4.71 3.94 14.58
N ASP A 80 -4.48 3.57 15.84
CA ASP A 80 -4.07 4.50 16.90
C ASP A 80 -2.79 5.27 16.50
N ASN A 81 -1.89 4.59 15.80
CA ASN A 81 -0.60 5.13 15.37
C ASN A 81 -0.61 5.66 13.93
N ASP A 82 -1.73 5.67 13.21
CA ASP A 82 -1.86 6.16 11.84
C ASP A 82 -0.87 5.50 10.84
N GLN A 83 -0.78 4.16 10.89
CA GLN A 83 0.19 3.34 10.14
C GLN A 83 -0.39 2.70 8.87
N VAL A 84 -1.70 2.82 8.63
CA VAL A 84 -2.31 2.35 7.37
C VAL A 84 -2.06 3.38 6.29
N ILE A 85 -1.33 3.02 5.22
CA ILE A 85 -0.92 3.97 4.18
C ILE A 85 -1.93 3.99 3.03
N PHE A 86 -2.38 2.81 2.60
CA PHE A 86 -3.25 2.65 1.45
C PHE A 86 -4.36 1.64 1.72
N ARG A 87 -5.56 1.95 1.22
CA ARG A 87 -6.67 1.00 1.13
C ARG A 87 -7.15 0.84 -0.30
N TYR A 88 -7.60 -0.36 -0.65
CA TYR A 88 -8.32 -0.59 -1.90
C TYR A 88 -9.64 0.18 -1.89
N CYS A 89 -9.94 0.84 -3.00
CA CYS A 89 -11.15 1.62 -3.22
C CYS A 89 -11.66 1.46 -4.66
N ASP A 90 -12.85 1.99 -4.93
CA ASP A 90 -13.33 2.17 -6.30
C ASP A 90 -12.69 3.42 -6.96
N GLU A 91 -13.03 3.66 -8.23
CA GLU A 91 -12.53 4.80 -9.00
C GLU A 91 -12.92 6.17 -8.40
N ALA A 92 -14.03 6.24 -7.67
CA ALA A 92 -14.48 7.44 -6.98
C ALA A 92 -13.82 7.60 -5.59
N GLY A 93 -12.94 6.67 -5.19
CA GLY A 93 -12.27 6.71 -3.89
C GLY A 93 -13.12 6.20 -2.73
N ASN A 94 -14.21 5.48 -2.98
CA ASN A 94 -14.99 4.85 -1.92
C ASN A 94 -14.37 3.51 -1.52
N ILE A 95 -14.18 3.31 -0.23
CA ILE A 95 -13.64 2.06 0.33
C ILE A 95 -14.83 1.12 0.59
N ASN A 96 -14.95 0.07 -0.20
CA ASN A 96 -16.02 -0.91 -0.09
C ASN A 96 -15.49 -2.32 -0.36
N SER A 97 -16.25 -3.35 0.00
CA SER A 97 -15.81 -4.75 -0.14
C SER A 97 -15.67 -5.21 -1.59
N GLU A 98 -16.36 -4.58 -2.55
CA GLU A 98 -16.31 -4.96 -3.97
C GLU A 98 -14.99 -4.54 -4.62
N ALA A 99 -14.41 -3.42 -4.15
CA ALA A 99 -13.11 -2.94 -4.57
C ALA A 99 -11.95 -3.79 -4.05
N ASN A 100 -12.17 -4.63 -3.03
CA ASN A 100 -11.13 -5.45 -2.42
C ASN A 100 -10.82 -6.68 -3.29
N PRO A 101 -9.63 -6.74 -3.92
CA PRO A 101 -9.35 -7.80 -4.88
C PRO A 101 -9.00 -9.14 -4.21
N ASN A 102 -8.50 -9.13 -2.98
CA ASN A 102 -7.82 -10.27 -2.36
C ASN A 102 -8.41 -10.70 -1.02
N GLY A 103 -9.34 -9.93 -0.47
CA GLY A 103 -9.96 -10.19 0.82
C GLY A 103 -9.21 -9.60 2.01
N SER A 104 -8.23 -8.71 1.78
CA SER A 104 -7.50 -8.02 2.86
C SER A 104 -8.45 -7.48 3.91
N VAL A 105 -8.15 -7.70 5.19
CA VAL A 105 -8.91 -7.10 6.27
C VAL A 105 -8.95 -5.58 6.07
N GLU A 106 -10.14 -5.01 6.23
CA GLU A 106 -10.29 -3.55 6.20
C GLU A 106 -9.87 -2.89 4.85
N ASN A 107 -9.78 -3.68 3.78
CA ASN A 107 -9.27 -3.26 2.46
C ASN A 107 -7.82 -2.76 2.49
N ILE A 108 -7.02 -3.12 3.50
CA ILE A 108 -5.64 -2.63 3.62
C ILE A 108 -4.78 -3.16 2.46
N ALA A 109 -4.10 -2.24 1.78
CA ALA A 109 -3.20 -2.51 0.67
C ALA A 109 -1.72 -2.21 0.99
N GLY A 110 -1.46 -1.45 2.07
CA GLY A 110 -0.12 -1.19 2.56
C GLY A 110 -0.09 -0.49 3.93
N VAL A 111 0.98 -0.74 4.69
CA VAL A 111 1.21 -0.26 6.06
C VAL A 111 2.68 0.14 6.27
N CYS A 112 2.98 0.86 7.35
CA CYS A 112 4.35 1.10 7.84
C CYS A 112 4.57 0.56 9.26
N ASN A 113 5.84 0.50 9.68
CA ASN A 113 6.19 0.29 11.08
C ASN A 113 6.00 1.57 11.92
N ILE A 114 6.14 1.44 13.25
CA ILE A 114 5.90 2.54 14.19
C ILE A 114 6.91 3.68 14.02
N GLU A 115 8.16 3.37 13.66
CA GLU A 115 9.20 4.36 13.37
C GLU A 115 9.03 5.01 11.98
N ARG A 116 8.07 4.56 11.17
CA ARG A 116 7.74 5.10 9.83
C ARG A 116 8.94 5.16 8.89
N ASN A 117 9.81 4.16 8.95
CA ASN A 117 10.98 4.04 8.07
C ASN A 117 10.99 2.73 7.26
N VAL A 118 10.12 1.77 7.61
CA VAL A 118 9.87 0.55 6.84
C VAL A 118 8.42 0.56 6.36
N PHE A 119 8.24 0.35 5.06
CA PHE A 119 6.95 0.41 4.40
C PHE A 119 6.70 -0.86 3.60
N GLY A 120 5.48 -1.39 3.66
CA GLY A 120 5.04 -2.55 2.89
C GLY A 120 3.77 -2.23 2.11
N MET A 121 3.73 -2.60 0.83
CA MET A 121 2.50 -2.52 0.02
C MET A 121 2.43 -3.62 -1.04
N MET A 122 1.22 -4.12 -1.31
CA MET A 122 1.00 -5.13 -2.34
C MET A 122 0.96 -4.60 -3.78
N PRO A 123 0.33 -3.44 -4.06
CA PRO A 123 0.32 -2.85 -5.40
C PRO A 123 1.72 -2.42 -5.86
N HIS A 124 1.92 -2.36 -7.18
CA HIS A 124 3.19 -2.07 -7.85
C HIS A 124 3.24 -0.63 -8.39
N PRO A 125 3.54 0.38 -7.56
CA PRO A 125 3.63 1.77 -8.03
C PRO A 125 4.75 1.98 -9.06
N GLU A 126 5.80 1.16 -9.01
CA GLU A 126 6.91 1.19 -9.98
C GLU A 126 6.47 0.80 -11.39
N ARG A 127 5.36 0.05 -11.52
CA ARG A 127 4.75 -0.32 -12.81
C ARG A 127 3.73 0.72 -13.30
N ALA A 128 3.55 1.81 -12.57
CA ALA A 128 2.66 2.93 -12.89
C ALA A 128 3.41 4.26 -12.82
N ALA A 129 4.65 4.29 -13.33
CA ALA A 129 5.51 5.47 -13.26
C ALA A 129 6.11 5.88 -14.62
N ASP A 130 5.65 5.28 -15.72
CA ASP A 130 6.20 5.47 -17.06
C ASP A 130 5.07 5.79 -18.06
N GLU A 131 5.28 6.84 -18.87
CA GLU A 131 4.33 7.27 -19.91
C GLU A 131 4.13 6.19 -20.98
N LEU A 132 5.14 5.38 -21.28
CA LEU A 132 5.04 4.27 -22.24
C LEU A 132 4.10 3.17 -21.77
N LEU A 133 3.87 3.06 -20.45
CA LEU A 133 2.91 2.13 -19.85
C LEU A 133 1.51 2.73 -19.74
N ALA A 134 1.32 3.98 -20.22
CA ALA A 134 0.07 4.74 -20.16
C ALA A 134 -0.54 4.87 -18.75
N ASN A 135 0.30 4.75 -17.73
CA ASN A 135 -0.09 4.90 -16.33
C ASN A 135 1.07 5.51 -15.53
N THR A 136 0.81 6.67 -14.94
CA THR A 136 1.80 7.46 -14.18
C THR A 136 1.35 7.76 -12.75
N ASP A 137 0.24 7.18 -12.29
CA ASP A 137 -0.30 7.46 -10.94
C ASP A 137 0.67 7.07 -9.82
N GLY A 138 1.47 6.03 -10.02
CA GLY A 138 2.51 5.58 -9.09
C GLY A 138 3.71 6.51 -9.01
N LYS A 139 3.93 7.38 -10.01
CA LYS A 139 5.02 8.37 -10.01
C LYS A 139 4.95 9.31 -8.80
N SER A 140 3.74 9.67 -8.39
CA SER A 140 3.48 10.59 -7.27
C SER A 140 4.04 10.09 -5.93
N LEU A 141 4.11 8.78 -5.72
CA LEU A 141 4.75 8.19 -4.53
C LEU A 141 6.26 8.43 -4.54
N PHE A 142 6.92 8.22 -5.67
CA PHE A 142 8.36 8.44 -5.80
C PHE A 142 8.73 9.93 -5.72
N GLU A 143 7.90 10.81 -6.28
CA GLU A 143 8.06 12.25 -6.11
C GLU A 143 7.93 12.67 -4.63
N SER A 144 7.00 12.05 -3.89
CA SER A 144 6.87 12.26 -2.43
C SER A 144 8.14 11.83 -1.68
N ILE A 145 8.71 10.68 -2.04
CA ILE A 145 9.97 10.17 -1.46
C ILE A 145 11.11 11.16 -1.68
N LEU A 146 11.32 11.59 -2.94
CA LEU A 146 12.40 12.49 -3.31
C LEU A 146 12.26 13.83 -2.59
N LYS A 147 11.05 14.40 -2.57
CA LYS A 147 10.80 15.68 -1.90
C LYS A 147 11.09 15.59 -0.40
N ALA A 148 10.61 14.54 0.27
CA ALA A 148 10.85 14.37 1.70
C ALA A 148 12.32 14.12 2.03
N ALA A 149 13.03 13.33 1.21
CA ALA A 149 14.45 13.05 1.39
C ALA A 149 15.35 14.29 1.15
N LEU A 150 14.95 15.18 0.23
CA LEU A 150 15.69 16.41 -0.09
C LEU A 150 15.42 17.55 0.89
N VAL A 151 14.26 17.58 1.55
CA VAL A 151 13.91 18.60 2.55
C VAL A 151 14.49 18.26 3.94
N GLY A 152 14.84 16.99 4.18
CA GLY A 152 15.49 16.54 5.41
C GLY A 152 17.03 16.49 5.35
N ALA A 153 17.65 17.02 4.29
CA ALA A 153 19.10 17.08 4.07
C ALA A 153 19.67 18.49 4.28
#